data_AF-A0A952I8Y6-F1
#
_entry.id   AF-A0A952I8Y6-F1
#
_cell.length_a   1.000
_cell.length_b   1.000
_cell.length_c   1.000
_cell.angle_alpha   90.00
_cell.angle_beta   90.00
_cell.angle_gamma   90.00
#
_symmetry.space_group_name_H-M   'P 1'
#
loop_
_entity.id
_entity.type
_entity.pdbx_description
1 polymer ?
#
loop_
_entity_poly.entity_id
_entity_poly.type
_entity_poly.pdbx_seq_one_letter_code
_entity_poly.pdbx_strand_id
1 'polypeptide(L)'
;MFNPLKKTYSYTDKLLFRFLQKNFLFESLEERELAEFLPFLHLRTYKRNEVIFFRNDPSQALYLIKSGEVTLNLDIEDKFEDLTTLGVADSFGDNALIEGSFRINNAVCSSDTADIYVIATNNILEIFESHIIIRAKIMTAMVEYNNKFSLNLFRAYQESFGFFDLGRAYRNI
;
A
#
# COMPACT_ATOMS: atom_id res chain seq x y z
N MET A 1 -18.43 -23.84 -22.69
CA MET A 1 -17.96 -25.22 -22.39
C MET A 1 -17.73 -25.32 -20.89
N PHE A 2 -18.46 -26.18 -20.18
CA PHE A 2 -18.32 -26.38 -18.73
C PHE A 2 -16.98 -27.07 -18.45
N ASN A 3 -16.07 -26.42 -17.72
CA ASN A 3 -14.82 -27.03 -17.29
C ASN A 3 -14.95 -27.45 -15.80
N PRO A 4 -15.16 -28.75 -15.51
CA PRO A 4 -15.37 -29.25 -14.15
C PRO A 4 -14.12 -29.15 -13.25
N LEU A 5 -12.95 -28.80 -13.81
CA LEU A 5 -11.70 -28.62 -13.06
C LEU A 5 -11.37 -27.15 -12.77
N LYS A 6 -12.29 -26.21 -13.09
CA LYS A 6 -12.09 -24.80 -12.76
C LYS A 6 -12.13 -24.65 -11.24
N LYS A 7 -11.00 -24.21 -10.64
CA LYS A 7 -10.90 -23.83 -9.22
C LYS A 7 -12.11 -22.97 -8.84
N THR A 8 -12.88 -23.44 -7.87
CA THR A 8 -14.05 -22.74 -7.32
C THR A 8 -13.66 -22.05 -6.03
N TYR A 9 -14.17 -20.83 -5.86
CA TYR A 9 -13.90 -20.00 -4.67
C TYR A 9 -15.15 -19.90 -3.81
N SER A 10 -14.95 -19.88 -2.49
CA SER A 10 -16.05 -19.73 -1.53
C SER A 10 -16.72 -18.36 -1.68
N TYR A 11 -17.90 -18.19 -1.08
CA TYR A 11 -18.57 -16.89 -1.04
C TYR A 11 -17.70 -15.82 -0.34
N THR A 12 -17.02 -16.22 0.74
CA THR A 12 -16.12 -15.36 1.51
C THR A 12 -14.92 -14.92 0.68
N ASP A 13 -14.31 -15.84 -0.08
CA ASP A 13 -13.19 -15.50 -0.98
C ASP A 13 -13.62 -14.46 -2.01
N LYS A 14 -14.80 -14.64 -2.61
CA LYS A 14 -15.34 -13.69 -3.59
C LYS A 14 -15.66 -12.32 -2.99
N LEU A 15 -16.07 -12.25 -1.73
CA LEU A 15 -16.21 -10.97 -1.03
C LEU A 15 -14.85 -10.30 -0.83
N LEU A 16 -13.84 -11.08 -0.44
CA LEU A 16 -12.49 -10.59 -0.24
C LEU A 16 -11.85 -10.12 -1.55
N PHE A 17 -12.01 -10.87 -2.65
CA PHE A 17 -11.56 -10.45 -3.98
C PHE A 17 -12.17 -9.12 -4.40
N ARG A 18 -13.49 -8.96 -4.23
CA ARG A 18 -14.17 -7.68 -4.51
C ARG A 18 -13.68 -6.54 -3.64
N PHE A 19 -13.23 -6.81 -2.41
CA PHE A 19 -12.61 -5.81 -1.55
C PHE A 19 -11.21 -5.47 -2.06
N LEU A 20 -10.35 -6.47 -2.31
CA LEU A 20 -8.98 -6.26 -2.81
C LEU A 20 -8.99 -5.45 -4.11
N GLN A 21 -9.88 -5.77 -5.05
CA GLN A 21 -10.00 -5.07 -6.33
C GLN A 21 -10.40 -3.60 -6.24
N LYS A 22 -10.78 -3.09 -5.06
CA LYS A 22 -10.98 -1.64 -4.86
C LYS A 22 -9.66 -0.89 -4.68
N ASN A 23 -8.58 -1.59 -4.33
CA ASN A 23 -7.26 -1.00 -4.16
C ASN A 23 -6.51 -1.00 -5.50
N PHE A 24 -5.81 0.11 -5.78
CA PHE A 24 -5.12 0.32 -7.05
C PHE A 24 -4.08 -0.77 -7.38
N LEU A 25 -3.46 -1.41 -6.38
CA LEU A 25 -2.49 -2.48 -6.63
C LEU A 25 -3.18 -3.72 -7.20
N PHE A 26 -4.39 -4.03 -6.73
CA PHE A 26 -5.05 -5.31 -6.98
C PHE A 26 -6.20 -5.22 -7.98
N GLU A 27 -6.60 -4.02 -8.43
CA GLU A 27 -7.76 -3.80 -9.31
C GLU A 27 -7.69 -4.55 -10.65
N SER A 28 -6.48 -4.79 -11.18
CA SER A 28 -6.26 -5.48 -12.45
C SER A 28 -6.07 -7.00 -12.32
N LEU A 29 -6.05 -7.52 -11.09
CA LEU A 29 -5.87 -8.94 -10.83
C LEU A 29 -7.20 -9.70 -10.97
N GLU A 30 -7.12 -10.86 -11.60
CA GLU A 30 -8.21 -11.82 -11.69
C GLU A 30 -8.38 -12.60 -10.37
N GLU A 31 -9.55 -13.21 -10.15
CA GLU A 31 -9.82 -14.01 -8.94
C GLU A 31 -8.74 -15.09 -8.69
N ARG A 32 -8.17 -15.68 -9.75
CA ARG A 32 -7.09 -16.68 -9.62
C ARG A 32 -5.78 -16.08 -9.16
N GLU A 33 -5.50 -14.85 -9.53
CA GLU A 33 -4.29 -14.14 -9.12
C GLU A 33 -4.45 -13.61 -7.69
N LEU A 34 -5.63 -13.09 -7.35
CA LEU A 34 -5.97 -12.65 -5.99
C LEU A 34 -5.95 -13.82 -4.99
N ALA A 35 -6.31 -15.03 -5.44
CA ALA A 35 -6.28 -16.23 -4.62
C ALA A 35 -4.89 -16.53 -4.04
N GLU A 36 -3.81 -16.14 -4.74
CA GLU A 36 -2.43 -16.38 -4.30
C GLU A 36 -2.04 -15.52 -3.09
N PHE A 37 -2.73 -14.39 -2.87
CA PHE A 37 -2.49 -13.52 -1.71
C PHE A 37 -3.21 -13.96 -0.44
N LEU A 38 -4.30 -14.74 -0.56
CA LEU A 38 -5.17 -15.07 0.57
C LEU A 38 -4.44 -15.72 1.76
N PRO A 39 -3.51 -16.67 1.57
CA PRO A 39 -2.79 -17.29 2.68
C PRO A 39 -1.93 -16.31 3.50
N PHE A 40 -1.60 -15.16 2.92
CA PHE A 40 -0.64 -14.19 3.48
C PHE A 40 -1.31 -12.91 4.00
N LEU A 41 -2.64 -12.81 3.89
CA LEU A 41 -3.42 -11.69 4.42
C LEU A 41 -3.63 -11.86 5.94
N HIS A 42 -2.73 -11.30 6.73
CA HIS A 42 -2.86 -11.33 8.20
C HIS A 42 -3.62 -10.10 8.69
N LEU A 43 -4.79 -10.31 9.30
CA LEU A 43 -5.58 -9.21 9.85
C LEU A 43 -5.02 -8.76 11.20
N ARG A 44 -4.76 -7.47 11.37
CA ARG A 44 -4.40 -6.83 12.63
C ARG A 44 -5.34 -5.67 12.93
N THR A 45 -5.69 -5.51 14.21
CA THR A 45 -6.51 -4.39 14.67
C THR A 45 -5.64 -3.43 15.47
N TYR A 46 -5.71 -2.15 15.12
CA TYR A 46 -5.05 -1.05 15.82
C TYR A 46 -6.10 -0.16 16.47
N LYS A 47 -5.76 0.46 17.59
CA LYS A 47 -6.59 1.46 18.27
C LYS A 47 -6.13 2.87 17.96
N ARG A 48 -7.00 3.85 18.17
CA ARG A 48 -6.67 5.27 18.07
C ARG A 48 -5.32 5.60 18.71
N ASN A 49 -4.49 6.34 17.97
CA ASN A 49 -3.14 6.76 18.33
C ASN A 49 -2.10 5.64 18.44
N GLU A 50 -2.44 4.37 18.15
CA GLU A 50 -1.43 3.33 18.02
C GLU A 50 -0.64 3.54 16.73
N VAL A 51 0.68 3.51 16.88
CA VAL A 51 1.61 3.60 15.76
C VAL A 51 1.71 2.23 15.10
N ILE A 52 1.53 2.22 13.78
CA ILE A 52 1.66 1.02 12.95
C ILE A 52 3.13 0.81 12.58
N PHE A 53 3.83 1.90 12.23
CA PHE A 53 5.29 1.96 12.11
C PHE A 53 5.78 3.41 12.21
N PHE A 54 7.05 3.58 12.55
CA PHE A 54 7.75 4.86 12.51
C PHE A 54 8.57 5.02 11.23
N ARG A 55 8.82 6.27 10.86
CA ARG A 55 9.80 6.63 9.84
C ARG A 55 11.16 6.08 10.25
N ASN A 56 11.91 5.59 9.27
CA ASN A 56 13.20 4.91 9.42
C ASN A 56 13.16 3.52 10.06
N ASP A 57 11.99 2.95 10.36
CA ASP A 57 11.88 1.51 10.66
C ASP A 57 12.20 0.69 9.39
N PRO A 58 12.73 -0.54 9.52
CA PRO A 58 12.85 -1.45 8.39
C PRO A 58 11.50 -1.70 7.70
N SER A 59 11.46 -1.58 6.37
CA SER A 59 10.22 -1.79 5.61
C SER A 59 10.02 -3.26 5.28
N GLN A 60 9.21 -3.98 6.07
CA GLN A 60 9.05 -5.44 5.97
C GLN A 60 7.63 -5.91 5.65
N ALA A 61 6.70 -5.00 5.37
CA ALA A 61 5.31 -5.34 5.06
C ALA A 61 4.58 -4.26 4.26
N LEU A 62 3.60 -4.69 3.47
CA LEU A 62 2.57 -3.86 2.86
C LEU A 62 1.29 -3.94 3.72
N TYR A 63 0.59 -2.81 3.82
CA TYR A 63 -0.64 -2.69 4.60
C TYR A 63 -1.81 -2.33 3.70
N LEU A 64 -2.99 -2.91 3.97
CA LEU A 64 -4.23 -2.61 3.28
C LEU A 64 -5.36 -2.43 4.29
N ILE A 65 -5.99 -1.26 4.29
CA ILE A 65 -6.99 -0.87 5.30
C ILE A 65 -8.32 -1.55 4.97
N LYS A 66 -8.75 -2.49 5.82
CA LYS A 66 -10.06 -3.15 5.73
C LYS A 66 -11.18 -2.25 6.27
N SER A 67 -10.93 -1.56 7.38
CA SER A 67 -11.84 -0.58 7.99
C SER A 67 -11.08 0.37 8.91
N GLY A 68 -11.64 1.56 9.14
CA GLY A 68 -10.99 2.61 9.93
C GLY A 68 -10.12 3.51 9.07
N GLU A 69 -9.29 4.32 9.73
CA GLU A 69 -8.46 5.35 9.12
C GLU A 69 -7.04 5.34 9.68
N VAL A 70 -6.08 5.62 8.81
CA VAL A 70 -4.66 5.73 9.13
C VAL A 70 -4.13 7.05 8.60
N THR A 71 -3.50 7.83 9.45
CA THR A 71 -2.84 9.08 9.05
C THR A 71 -1.35 8.82 8.84
N LEU A 72 -0.85 9.25 7.68
CA LEU A 72 0.58 9.28 7.40
C LEU A 72 1.12 10.66 7.75
N ASN A 73 2.21 10.74 8.51
CA ASN A 73 2.81 12.01 8.90
C ASN A 73 4.34 11.99 8.88
N LEU A 74 4.93 13.18 8.90
CA LEU A 74 6.37 13.39 9.07
C LEU A 74 6.64 14.04 10.42
N ASP A 75 7.67 13.56 11.09
CA ASP A 75 8.32 14.28 12.19
C ASP A 75 9.19 15.40 11.62
N ILE A 76 8.81 16.65 11.94
CA ILE A 76 9.49 17.88 11.55
C ILE A 76 9.74 18.68 12.83
N GLU A 77 11.02 18.76 13.24
CA GLU A 77 11.43 19.29 14.54
C GLU A 77 10.65 18.62 15.68
N ASP A 78 9.92 19.40 16.49
CA ASP A 78 9.13 18.92 17.62
C ASP A 78 7.65 18.68 17.27
N LYS A 79 7.29 18.62 15.98
CA LYS A 79 5.91 18.49 15.51
C LYS A 79 5.73 17.35 14.51
N PHE A 80 4.49 16.86 14.43
CA PHE A 80 4.06 15.97 13.34
C PHE A 80 3.29 16.79 12.32
N GLU A 81 3.67 16.67 11.06
CA GLU A 81 2.95 17.23 9.91
C GLU A 81 2.24 16.10 9.18
N ASP A 82 0.91 16.13 9.17
CA ASP A 82 0.09 15.15 8.47
C ASP A 82 0.23 15.32 6.95
N LEU A 83 0.63 14.25 6.28
CA LEU A 83 0.73 14.20 4.82
C LEU A 83 -0.64 13.90 4.19
N THR A 84 -1.33 12.91 4.75
CA THR A 84 -2.64 12.45 4.26
C THR A 84 -3.30 11.53 5.29
N THR A 85 -4.61 11.35 5.17
CA THR A 85 -5.36 10.30 5.88
C THR A 85 -5.93 9.32 4.86
N LEU A 86 -5.65 8.05 5.09
CA LEU A 86 -6.03 6.91 4.26
C LEU A 86 -7.19 6.15 4.91
N GLY A 87 -8.08 5.63 4.09
CA GLY A 87 -9.30 4.94 4.53
C GLY A 87 -9.46 3.56 3.91
N VAL A 88 -10.69 3.06 3.91
CA VAL A 88 -11.04 1.72 3.41
C VAL A 88 -10.53 1.49 1.99
N ALA A 89 -9.87 0.35 1.79
CA ALA A 89 -9.24 -0.09 0.54
C ALA A 89 -8.01 0.71 0.10
N ASP A 90 -7.55 1.70 0.87
CA ASP A 90 -6.22 2.29 0.64
C ASP A 90 -5.13 1.37 1.18
N SER A 91 -3.97 1.41 0.52
CA SER A 91 -2.75 0.72 0.93
C SER A 91 -1.64 1.71 1.25
N PHE A 92 -0.70 1.29 2.09
CA PHE A 92 0.46 2.08 2.47
C PHE A 92 1.66 1.21 2.86
N GLY A 93 2.84 1.82 2.88
CA GLY A 93 4.09 1.12 3.16
C GLY A 93 4.57 0.25 2.00
N ASP A 94 4.17 0.60 0.78
CA ASP A 94 4.53 -0.06 -0.49
C ASP A 94 6.03 0.01 -0.81
N ASN A 95 6.74 0.99 -0.23
CA ASN A 95 8.20 1.05 -0.28
C ASN A 95 8.86 -0.23 0.27
N ALA A 96 8.16 -1.05 1.07
CA ALA A 96 8.61 -2.35 1.53
C ALA A 96 8.90 -3.38 0.44
N LEU A 97 8.49 -3.13 -0.80
CA LEU A 97 8.84 -3.96 -1.96
C LEU A 97 10.26 -3.69 -2.48
N ILE A 98 10.91 -2.63 -2.00
CA ILE A 98 12.30 -2.31 -2.29
C ILE A 98 13.19 -3.02 -1.25
N GLU A 99 14.12 -3.83 -1.73
CA GLU A 99 15.06 -4.56 -0.89
C GLU A 99 15.89 -3.59 -0.02
N GLY A 100 15.99 -3.90 1.28
CA GLY A 100 16.78 -3.10 2.24
C GLY A 100 16.21 -1.70 2.52
N SER A 101 14.97 -1.41 2.14
CA SER A 101 14.38 -0.10 2.34
C SER A 101 13.91 0.15 3.78
N PHE A 102 13.77 1.44 4.11
CA PHE A 102 13.27 1.94 5.38
C PHE A 102 12.04 2.82 5.18
N ARG A 103 11.15 2.91 6.18
CA ARG A 103 9.91 3.69 6.12
C ARG A 103 10.20 5.16 5.90
N ILE A 104 9.47 5.79 4.98
CA ILE A 104 9.68 7.19 4.59
C ILE A 104 8.76 8.18 5.32
N ASN A 105 7.78 7.67 6.06
CA ASN A 105 6.84 8.42 6.90
C ASN A 105 6.45 7.57 8.13
N ASN A 106 5.75 8.16 9.09
CA ASN A 106 5.08 7.41 10.15
C ASN A 106 3.66 7.03 9.68
N ALA A 107 3.11 5.96 10.24
CA ALA A 107 1.70 5.59 10.07
C ALA A 107 1.05 5.40 11.44
N VAL A 108 -0.05 6.11 11.70
CA VAL A 108 -0.75 6.09 12.99
C VAL A 108 -2.25 5.87 12.76
N CYS A 109 -2.87 5.01 13.56
CA CYS A 109 -4.32 4.82 13.52
C CYS A 109 -5.04 6.09 14.01
N SER A 110 -5.86 6.69 13.15
CA SER A 110 -6.56 7.95 13.43
C SER A 110 -8.06 7.79 13.72
N SER A 111 -8.65 6.63 13.38
CA SER A 111 -9.98 6.22 13.85
C SER A 111 -9.93 5.56 15.24
N ASP A 112 -11.09 5.31 15.85
CA ASP A 112 -11.17 4.59 17.15
C ASP A 112 -10.55 3.20 17.08
N THR A 113 -10.82 2.50 15.98
CA THR A 113 -10.21 1.23 15.61
C THR A 113 -9.96 1.18 14.10
N ALA A 114 -8.86 0.57 13.69
CA ALA A 114 -8.58 0.23 12.30
C ALA A 114 -8.21 -1.25 12.16
N ASP A 115 -8.91 -1.95 11.27
CA ASP A 115 -8.58 -3.31 10.86
C ASP A 115 -7.76 -3.23 9.58
N ILE A 116 -6.58 -3.83 9.59
CA ILE A 116 -5.60 -3.71 8.51
C ILE A 116 -5.08 -5.10 8.15
N TYR A 117 -5.17 -5.45 6.88
CA TYR A 117 -4.46 -6.62 6.35
C TYR A 117 -2.98 -6.27 6.21
N VAL A 118 -2.12 -7.12 6.74
CA VAL A 118 -0.66 -7.00 6.70
C VAL A 118 -0.12 -8.16 5.89
N ILE A 119 0.62 -7.82 4.83
CA ILE A 119 1.29 -8.81 3.98
C ILE A 119 2.80 -8.57 4.11
N ALA A 120 3.52 -9.57 4.64
CA ALA A 120 4.96 -9.49 4.77
C ALA A 120 5.64 -9.45 3.39
N THR A 121 6.70 -8.65 3.25
CA THR A 121 7.40 -8.44 1.97
C THR A 121 7.86 -9.76 1.36
N ASN A 122 8.43 -10.66 2.15
CA ASN A 122 8.90 -11.97 1.69
C ASN A 122 7.79 -12.80 1.01
N ASN A 123 6.56 -12.74 1.52
CA ASN A 123 5.42 -13.44 0.93
C ASN A 123 5.02 -12.83 -0.42
N ILE A 124 5.10 -11.49 -0.55
CA ILE A 124 4.83 -10.82 -1.85
C ILE A 124 5.91 -11.19 -2.86
N LEU A 125 7.18 -11.20 -2.43
CA LEU A 125 8.30 -11.58 -3.29
C LEU A 125 8.20 -13.04 -3.74
N GLU A 126 7.80 -13.95 -2.86
CA GLU A 126 7.57 -15.36 -3.20
C GLU A 126 6.47 -15.52 -4.27
N ILE A 127 5.36 -14.76 -4.16
CA ILE A 127 4.32 -14.71 -5.20
C ILE A 127 4.91 -14.17 -6.51
N PHE A 128 5.73 -13.13 -6.45
CA PHE A 128 6.31 -12.51 -7.65
C PHE A 128 7.29 -13.43 -8.38
N GLU A 129 8.05 -14.23 -7.63
CA GLU A 129 8.95 -15.26 -8.18
C GLU A 129 8.17 -16.37 -8.86
N SER A 130 7.05 -16.79 -8.27
CA SER A 130 6.22 -17.89 -8.77
C SER A 130 5.25 -17.45 -9.88
N HIS A 131 4.87 -16.18 -9.93
CA HIS A 131 3.81 -15.66 -10.81
C HIS A 131 4.22 -14.34 -11.49
N ILE A 132 4.95 -14.45 -12.59
CA ILE A 132 5.48 -13.29 -13.33
C ILE A 132 4.39 -12.31 -13.82
N ILE A 133 3.20 -12.80 -14.15
CA ILE A 133 2.08 -11.94 -14.59
C ILE A 133 1.53 -11.13 -13.42
N ILE A 134 1.42 -11.72 -12.22
CA ILE A 134 1.03 -10.99 -11.00
C ILE A 134 2.05 -9.90 -10.73
N ARG A 135 3.34 -10.24 -10.74
CA ARG A 135 4.43 -9.27 -10.58
C ARG A 135 4.30 -8.13 -11.59
N ALA A 136 4.12 -8.43 -12.87
CA ALA A 136 4.01 -7.41 -13.91
C ALA A 136 2.81 -6.47 -13.66
N LYS A 137 1.63 -7.01 -13.32
CA LYS A 137 0.44 -6.21 -13.04
C LYS A 137 0.60 -5.30 -11.82
N ILE A 138 1.12 -5.84 -10.70
CA ILE A 138 1.37 -5.04 -9.49
C ILE A 138 2.40 -3.94 -9.77
N MET A 139 3.52 -4.27 -10.42
CA MET A 139 4.56 -3.28 -10.74
C MET A 139 4.04 -2.19 -11.69
N THR A 140 3.23 -2.54 -12.69
CA THR A 140 2.57 -1.54 -13.56
C THR A 140 1.67 -0.61 -12.74
N ALA A 141 0.82 -1.15 -11.86
CA ALA A 141 -0.05 -0.34 -11.00
C ALA A 141 0.76 0.61 -10.10
N MET A 142 1.86 0.16 -9.53
CA MET A 142 2.78 1.00 -8.74
C MET A 142 3.41 2.12 -9.56
N VAL A 143 3.88 1.83 -10.78
CA VAL A 143 4.48 2.84 -11.66
C VAL A 143 3.44 3.89 -12.05
N GLU A 144 2.21 3.49 -12.37
CA GLU A 144 1.13 4.42 -12.66
C GLU A 144 0.76 5.30 -11.46
N TYR A 145 0.72 4.71 -10.26
CA TYR A 145 0.48 5.45 -9.02
C TYR A 145 1.59 6.47 -8.75
N ASN A 146 2.85 6.07 -8.87
CA ASN A 146 4.02 6.94 -8.66
C ASN A 146 4.08 8.08 -9.68
N ASN A 147 3.71 7.82 -10.94
CA ASN A 147 3.61 8.86 -11.96
C ASN A 147 2.51 9.88 -11.60
N LYS A 148 1.33 9.43 -11.17
CA LYS A 148 0.25 10.32 -10.70
C LYS A 148 0.68 11.14 -9.48
N PHE A 149 1.33 10.52 -8.50
CA PHE A 149 1.86 11.19 -7.33
C PHE A 149 2.88 12.28 -7.71
N SER A 150 3.82 11.97 -8.60
CA SER A 150 4.83 12.93 -9.08
C SER A 150 4.19 14.13 -9.79
N LEU A 151 3.18 13.90 -10.62
CA LEU A 151 2.42 14.97 -11.28
C LEU A 151 1.69 15.86 -10.26
N ASN A 152 1.08 15.26 -9.23
CA ASN A 152 0.40 16.02 -8.18
C ASN A 152 1.38 16.84 -7.35
N LEU A 153 2.54 16.27 -7.02
CA LEU A 153 3.62 16.98 -6.32
C LEU A 153 4.07 18.21 -7.11
N PHE A 154 4.29 18.09 -8.42
CA PHE A 154 4.69 19.23 -9.24
C PHE A 154 3.60 20.29 -9.38
N ARG A 155 2.33 19.88 -9.46
CA ARG A 155 1.20 20.83 -9.44
C ARG A 155 1.14 21.60 -8.12
N ALA A 156 1.18 20.91 -6.98
CA ALA A 156 1.18 21.54 -5.67
C ALA A 156 2.36 22.50 -5.51
N TYR A 157 3.55 22.09 -5.99
CA TYR A 157 4.72 22.95 -6.02
C TYR A 157 4.51 24.22 -6.87
N GLN A 158 3.95 24.09 -8.08
CA GLN A 158 3.65 25.22 -8.96
C GLN A 158 2.61 26.17 -8.35
N GLU A 159 1.55 25.63 -7.74
CA GLU A 159 0.51 26.40 -7.05
C GLU A 159 1.05 27.17 -5.83
N SER A 160 2.08 26.62 -5.18
CA SER A 160 2.82 27.29 -4.11
C SER A 160 3.88 28.30 -4.61
N PHE A 161 3.91 28.61 -5.92
CA PHE A 161 4.91 29.45 -6.58
C PHE A 161 6.36 28.98 -6.39
N GLY A 162 6.55 27.68 -6.25
CA GLY A 162 7.86 27.08 -6.05
C GLY A 162 8.48 27.44 -4.71
N PHE A 163 7.70 27.32 -3.63
CA PHE A 163 8.03 27.77 -2.27
C PHE A 163 9.40 27.31 -1.73
N PHE A 164 10.01 26.26 -2.30
CA PHE A 164 11.33 25.74 -1.92
C PHE A 164 12.16 25.30 -3.15
N ASP A 165 13.45 25.07 -3.00
CA ASP A 165 14.28 24.56 -4.11
C ASP A 165 13.97 23.09 -4.41
N LEU A 166 13.02 22.82 -5.33
CA LEU A 166 12.68 21.47 -5.77
C LEU A 166 13.85 20.76 -6.46
N GLY A 167 14.84 21.51 -6.97
CA GLY A 167 16.07 20.93 -7.52
C GLY A 167 16.80 20.03 -6.53
N ARG A 168 16.62 20.24 -5.21
CA ARG A 168 17.14 19.33 -4.17
C ARG A 168 16.58 17.91 -4.24
N ALA A 169 15.32 17.75 -4.67
CA ALA A 169 14.71 16.44 -4.82
C ALA A 169 15.37 15.59 -5.93
N TYR A 170 16.07 16.23 -6.87
CA TYR A 170 16.77 15.56 -7.97
C TYR A 170 18.27 15.37 -7.74
N ARG A 171 18.82 15.87 -6.63
CA ARG A 171 20.24 15.67 -6.33
C ARG A 171 20.45 14.24 -5.81
N ASN A 172 21.31 13.48 -6.47
CA ASN A 172 21.69 12.10 -6.12
C ASN A 172 20.59 11.03 -6.34
N ILE A 173 19.60 11.30 -7.20
CA ILE A 173 18.87 10.25 -7.94
C ILE A 173 19.67 9.93 -9.19
#